data_AF-A0A936WS97-F1
#
_entry.id   AF-A0A936WS97-F1
#
_cell.length_a   1.000
_cell.length_b   1.000
_cell.length_c   1.000
_cell.angle_alpha   90.00
_cell.angle_beta   90.00
_cell.angle_gamma   90.00
#
_symmetry.space_group_name_H-M   'P 1'
#
loop_
_entity.id
_entity.type
_entity.pdbx_description
1 polymer ?
#
loop_
_entity_poly.entity_id
_entity_poly.type
_entity_poly.pdbx_seq_one_letter_code
_entity_poly.pdbx_strand_id
1 'polypeptide(L)' 'MLVGGGYASGRAPQGNSPFFYMSVLWDVSDNKTSPYKDAYGRSIPIIRAGFNIPLFQGGGRGF' A
#
# COMPACT_ATOMS: atom_id res chain seq x y z
N MET A 1 4.51 8.71 -13.27
CA MET A 1 4.34 7.26 -13.02
C MET A 1 4.85 7.00 -11.62
N LEU A 2 4.00 6.50 -10.72
CA LEU A 2 4.42 6.18 -9.35
C LEU A 2 5.01 4.78 -9.28
N VAL A 3 6.22 4.69 -8.73
CA VAL A 3 6.89 3.43 -8.41
C VAL A 3 7.24 3.46 -6.93
N GLY A 4 7.05 2.34 -6.24
CA GLY A 4 7.24 2.29 -4.81
C GLY A 4 7.35 0.87 -4.30
N GLY A 5 8.03 0.76 -3.16
CA GLY A 5 8.15 -0.47 -2.40
C GLY A 5 7.33 -0.37 -1.11
N GLY A 6 6.98 -1.52 -0.56
CA GLY A 6 6.29 -1.58 0.72
C GLY A 6 6.50 -2.91 1.42
N TYR A 7 6.23 -2.90 2.72
CA TYR A 7 6.25 -4.07 3.57
C TYR A 7 4.85 -4.28 4.15
N ALA A 8 4.41 -5.54 4.15
CA ALA A 8 3.20 -5.96 4.81
C ALA A 8 3.53 -7.08 5.81
N SER A 9 2.94 -7.01 7.00
CA SER A 9 3.17 -7.97 8.08
C SER A 9 1.86 -8.62 8.50
N GLY A 10 1.91 -9.91 8.82
CA GLY A 10 0.73 -10.70 9.22
C GLY A 10 -0.15 -11.13 8.06
N ARG A 11 0.25 -10.86 6.81
CA ARG A 11 -0.46 -11.34 5.62
C ARG A 11 -0.15 -12.82 5.38
N ALA A 12 -1.08 -13.69 5.76
CA ALA A 12 -0.99 -15.12 5.51
C ALA A 12 -1.53 -15.47 4.10
N PRO A 13 -0.89 -16.38 3.34
CA PRO A 13 -1.37 -16.81 2.02
C PRO A 13 -2.74 -17.49 2.02
N GLN A 14 -3.13 -18.10 3.15
CA GLN A 14 -4.29 -18.99 3.27
C GLN A 14 -5.38 -18.46 4.21
N GLY A 15 -5.33 -17.18 4.61
CA GLY A 15 -6.20 -16.67 5.66
C GLY A 15 -6.70 -15.25 5.45
N ASN A 16 -7.91 -15.00 5.96
CA ASN A 16 -8.45 -13.66 6.18
C ASN A 16 -7.86 -13.11 7.49
N SER A 17 -6.53 -12.95 7.51
CA SER A 17 -5.77 -12.51 8.68
C SER A 17 -5.65 -10.99 8.69
N PRO A 18 -5.83 -10.31 9.84
CA PRO A 18 -5.55 -8.89 9.92
C PRO A 18 -4.07 -8.65 9.63
N PHE A 19 -3.79 -7.63 8.82
CA PHE A 19 -2.43 -7.28 8.45
C PHE A 19 -2.27 -5.76 8.41
N PHE A 20 -1.05 -5.31 8.70
CA PHE A 20 -0.67 -3.92 8.44
C PHE A 20 0.25 -3.84 7.24
N TYR A 21 0.27 -2.68 6.61
CA TYR A 21 1.23 -2.38 5.55
C TYR A 21 1.77 -0.96 5.69
N MET A 22 2.97 -0.76 5.17
CA MET A 22 3.58 0.54 4.92
C MET A 22 4.21 0.52 3.54
N SER A 23 4.08 1.60 2.79
CA SER A 23 4.73 1.77 1.49
C SER A 23 5.21 3.20 1.28
N VAL A 24 6.26 3.32 0.46
CA VAL A 24 6.78 4.60 0.03
C VAL A 24 6.82 4.61 -1.50
N LEU A 25 6.27 5.67 -2.10
CA LEU A 25 6.14 5.82 -3.54
C LEU A 25 6.81 7.11 -4.01
N TRP A 26 7.45 7.04 -5.17
CA TRP A 26 8.08 8.16 -5.87
C TRP A 26 7.58 8.24 -7.31
N ASP A 27 7.44 9.46 -7.83
CA ASP A 27 7.18 9.65 -9.25
C ASP A 27 8.49 9.70 -10.04
N VAL A 28 8.73 8.66 -10.83
CA VAL A 28 9.94 8.49 -11.64
C VAL A 28 9.80 9.00 -13.07
N SER A 29 8.62 9.52 -13.44
CA SER A 29 8.42 10.06 -14.78
C SER A 29 8.86 11.52 -14.88
N ASP A 30 9.25 11.96 -16.07
CA ASP A 30 9.54 13.36 -16.37
C ASP A 30 8.28 14.20 -16.64
N ASN A 31 7.10 13.71 -16.20
CA ASN A 31 5.87 14.45 -16.38
C ASN A 31 5.81 15.65 -15.42
N LYS A 32 5.96 16.86 -15.98
CA LYS A 32 5.84 18.15 -15.26
C LYS A 32 4.44 18.44 -14.74
N THR A 33 3.40 17.81 -15.28
CA THR A 33 2.01 17.93 -14.78
C THR A 33 1.66 16.86 -13.76
N SER A 34 2.64 16.05 -13.32
CA SER A 34 2.41 15.10 -12.24
C SER A 34 2.04 15.83 -10.94
N PRO A 35 0.95 15.44 -10.26
CA PRO A 35 0.57 16.03 -8.97
C PRO A 35 1.53 15.64 -7.84
N TYR A 36 2.50 14.76 -8.10
CA TYR A 36 3.49 14.28 -7.14
C TYR A 36 4.88 14.86 -7.40
N LYS A 37 4.94 15.95 -8.17
CA LYS A 37 6.14 16.75 -8.39
C LYS A 37 5.86 18.20 -8.03
N ASP A 38 6.90 18.88 -7.56
CA ASP A 38 6.84 20.31 -7.34
C ASP A 38 7.06 21.10 -8.64
N ALA A 39 7.02 22.43 -8.55
CA ALA A 39 7.23 23.34 -9.68
C ALA A 39 8.62 23.21 -10.35
N TYR A 40 9.59 22.57 -9.67
CA TYR A 40 10.94 22.33 -10.18
C TYR A 40 11.12 20.90 -10.70
N GLY A 41 10.06 20.08 -10.74
CA GLY A 41 10.10 18.70 -11.21
C GLY A 41 10.70 17.70 -10.22
N ARG A 42 10.92 18.11 -8.96
CA ARG A 42 11.40 17.24 -7.89
C ARG A 42 10.23 16.40 -7.37
N SER A 43 10.46 15.10 -7.16
CA SER A 43 9.41 14.21 -6.66
C SER A 43 9.10 14.51 -5.19
N ILE A 44 7.82 14.67 -4.88
CA ILE A 44 7.27 14.71 -3.54
C ILE A 44 6.82 13.27 -3.21
N PRO A 45 7.52 12.53 -2.34
CA PRO A 45 7.19 11.14 -2.07
C PRO A 45 5.86 11.01 -1.34
N ILE A 46 5.18 9.90 -1.60
CA ILE A 46 3.95 9.52 -0.89
C ILE A 46 4.29 8.41 0.09
N ILE A 47 3.96 8.61 1.36
CA ILE A 47 4.05 7.57 2.39
C ILE A 47 2.62 7.09 2.66
N ARG A 48 2.38 5.79 2.57
CA ARG A 48 1.10 5.17 2.89
C ARG A 48 1.30 4.13 3.99
N ALA A 49 0.37 4.07 4.91
CA ALA A 49 0.27 3.00 5.88
C ALA A 49 -1.19 2.66 6.11
N GLY A 50 -1.48 1.44 6.50
CA GLY A 50 -2.84 1.04 6.80
C GLY A 50 -2.92 -0.30 7.50
N PHE A 51 -4.08 -0.53 8.10
CA PHE A 51 -4.45 -1.78 8.74
C PHE A 51 -5.65 -2.36 8.00
N ASN A 52 -5.63 -3.66 7.73
CA ASN A 52 -6.75 -4.37 7.16
C ASN A 52 -7.45 -5.20 8.24
N ILE A 53 -8.74 -4.94 8.44
CA ILE A 53 -9.60 -5.69 9.36
C ILE A 53 -10.52 -6.58 8.52
N PRO A 54 -10.26 -7.90 8.50
CA PRO A 54 -11.11 -8.83 7.77
C PRO A 54 -12.48 -8.98 8.47
N LEU A 55 -13.57 -8.80 7.72
CA LEU A 55 -14.94 -8.80 8.27
C LEU A 55 -15.55 -10.21 8.41
N PHE A 56 -14.97 -11.24 7.78
CA PHE A 56 -15.48 -12.62 7.83
C PHE A 56 -14.33 -13.63 7.93
N GLN A 57 -14.00 -14.07 9.15
CA GLN A 57 -13.20 -15.27 9.39
C GLN A 57 -14.17 -16.44 9.50
N GLY A 58 -14.05 -17.45 8.64
CA GLY A 58 -15.06 -18.50 8.45
C GLY A 58 -15.68 -19.04 9.74
N GLY A 59 -16.92 -18.61 10.01
CA GLY A 59 -17.75 -19.17 11.07
C GLY A 59 -18.37 -20.48 10.61
N GLY A 60 -17.93 -21.58 11.21
CA GLY A 60 -18.69 -22.83 11.34
C GLY A 60 -18.79 -23.72 10.10
N ARG A 61 -17.83 -24.64 9.94
CA ARG A 61 -18.13 -26.00 9.43
C ARG A 61 -17.79 -27.00 10.54
N GLY A 62 -18.75 -27.21 11.43
CA GLY A 62 -18.82 -28.44 12.22
C GLY A 62 -19.45 -29.53 11.36
N PHE A 63 -18.75 -30.64 11.20
CA PHE A 63 -19.37 -31.94 10.92
C PHE A 63 -19.63 -32.63 12.25
#